data_AF-A0A0C3FA59-F1
#
_entry.id   AF-A0A0C3FA59-F1
#
_cell.length_a   1.000
_cell.length_b   1.000
_cell.length_c   1.000
_cell.angle_alpha   90.00
_cell.angle_beta   90.00
_cell.angle_gamma   90.00
#
_symmetry.space_group_name_H-M   'P 1'
#
loop_
_entity.id
_entity.type
_entity.pdbx_description
1 polymer ?
#
loop_
_entity_poly.entity_id
_entity_poly.type
_entity_poly.pdbx_seq_one_letter_code
_entity_poly.pdbx_strand_id
1 'polypeptide(L)'
;INNGRILYNEHPLSRPVPGRTVIYDNSQTIDLETVPLNGGFLMRTIVLSSDPYLRTRIRPQEIKDVAPPFVIGQPLDNYGIGLVLRSEDDKYPP
;
A
#
# COMPACT_ATOMS: atom_id res chain seq x y z
N ILE A 1 -11.19 2.06 -13.72
CA ILE A 1 -9.88 1.46 -14.11
C ILE A 1 -9.45 0.41 -13.09
N ASN A 2 -8.67 -0.61 -13.46
CA ASN A 2 -8.12 -1.58 -12.50
C ASN A 2 -7.18 -0.88 -11.49
N ASN A 3 -7.31 -1.22 -10.21
CA ASN A 3 -6.44 -0.71 -9.14
C ASN A 3 -5.73 -1.88 -8.46
N GLY A 4 -4.60 -2.29 -9.04
CA GLY A 4 -3.81 -3.42 -8.55
C GLY A 4 -3.14 -3.13 -7.20
N ARG A 5 -3.10 -4.14 -6.33
CA ARG A 5 -2.60 -4.02 -4.95
C ARG A 5 -1.68 -5.19 -4.62
N ILE A 6 -0.66 -4.94 -3.80
CA ILE A 6 0.12 -6.00 -3.16
C ILE A 6 -0.38 -6.12 -1.73
N LEU A 7 -1.03 -7.24 -1.42
CA LEU A 7 -1.61 -7.50 -0.10
C LEU A 7 -0.66 -8.33 0.75
N TYR A 8 -0.61 -8.02 2.04
CA TYR A 8 -0.02 -8.91 3.02
C TYR A 8 -1.01 -10.03 3.37
N ASN A 9 -0.69 -11.29 3.08
CA ASN A 9 -1.66 -12.37 3.12
C ASN A 9 -1.49 -13.31 4.33
N GLU A 10 -0.26 -13.55 4.79
CA GLU A 10 0.00 -14.40 5.95
C GLU A 10 1.41 -14.17 6.53
N HIS A 11 1.63 -14.63 7.77
CA HIS A 11 2.95 -14.62 8.39
C HIS A 11 3.89 -15.64 7.70
N PRO A 12 5.10 -15.24 7.30
CA PRO A 12 6.07 -16.19 6.76
C PRO A 12 6.68 -17.03 7.89
N LEU A 13 6.88 -18.32 7.63
CA LEU A 13 7.66 -19.19 8.51
C LEU A 13 9.14 -18.77 8.60
N SER A 14 9.71 -18.22 7.52
CA SER A 14 11.10 -17.76 7.50
C SER A 14 11.28 -16.47 6.68
N ARG A 15 11.16 -16.59 5.36
CA ARG A 15 11.25 -15.49 4.39
C ARG A 15 9.89 -15.26 3.73
N PRO A 16 9.57 -14.01 3.36
CA PRO A 16 8.40 -13.73 2.54
C PRO A 16 8.48 -14.48 1.20
N VAL A 17 7.37 -15.09 0.80
CA VAL A 17 7.25 -15.82 -0.47
C VAL A 17 6.19 -15.13 -1.35
N PRO A 18 6.54 -14.69 -2.58
CA PRO A 18 5.55 -14.17 -3.53
C PRO A 18 4.45 -15.20 -3.83
N GLY A 19 3.20 -14.74 -3.89
CA GLY A 19 2.02 -15.59 -4.08
C GLY A 19 1.55 -16.30 -2.81
N ARG A 20 2.27 -16.16 -1.68
CA ARG A 20 1.88 -16.75 -0.39
C ARG A 20 1.85 -15.69 0.72
N THR A 21 3.01 -15.13 1.08
CA THR A 21 3.14 -14.07 2.09
C THR A 21 2.64 -12.73 1.57
N VAL A 22 2.95 -12.44 0.30
CA VAL A 22 2.46 -11.26 -0.40
C VAL A 22 1.81 -11.69 -1.70
N ILE A 23 0.62 -11.18 -1.99
CA ILE A 23 -0.16 -11.55 -3.17
C ILE A 23 -0.49 -10.32 -4.00
N TYR A 24 -0.51 -10.49 -5.33
CA TYR A 24 -1.04 -9.47 -6.23
C TYR A 24 -2.55 -9.64 -6.34
N ASP A 25 -3.28 -8.61 -5.92
CA ASP A 25 -4.72 -8.53 -6.06
C ASP A 25 -5.08 -7.51 -7.13
N ASN A 26 -5.86 -7.95 -8.12
CA ASN A 26 -6.37 -7.13 -9.21
C ASN A 26 -7.91 -7.11 -9.24
N SER A 27 -8.57 -7.54 -8.16
CA SER A 27 -10.04 -7.60 -8.10
C SER A 27 -10.68 -6.22 -7.99
N GLN A 28 -9.96 -5.21 -7.51
CA GLN A 28 -10.49 -3.86 -7.32
C GLN A 28 -10.36 -2.98 -8.56
N THR A 29 -11.36 -2.12 -8.71
CA THR A 29 -11.36 -1.01 -9.66
C THR A 29 -11.56 0.30 -8.92
N ILE A 30 -11.13 1.39 -9.53
CA ILE A 30 -11.33 2.75 -9.06
C ILE A 30 -11.91 3.59 -10.19
N ASP A 31 -12.88 4.44 -9.86
CA ASP A 31 -13.34 5.51 -10.74
C ASP A 31 -12.62 6.79 -10.36
N LEU A 32 -11.78 7.28 -11.28
CA LEU A 32 -10.94 8.45 -11.02
C LEU A 32 -11.77 9.73 -10.88
N GLU A 33 -12.96 9.77 -11.49
CA GLU A 33 -13.78 10.98 -11.52
C GLU A 33 -14.71 11.11 -10.32
N THR A 34 -15.04 10.00 -9.67
CA THR A 34 -16.09 9.99 -8.64
C THR A 34 -15.62 9.52 -7.27
N VAL A 35 -14.43 8.93 -7.14
CA VAL A 35 -13.92 8.49 -5.84
C VAL A 35 -13.83 9.69 -4.87
N PRO A 36 -14.43 9.58 -3.66
CA PRO A 36 -14.38 10.65 -2.68
C PRO A 36 -12.95 10.81 -2.15
N LEU A 37 -12.46 12.05 -2.07
CA LEU A 37 -11.10 12.34 -1.60
C LEU A 37 -11.03 12.57 -0.10
N ASN A 38 -12.17 12.85 0.56
CA ASN A 38 -12.30 13.01 2.01
C ASN A 38 -11.31 14.03 2.61
N GLY A 39 -11.14 15.18 1.95
CA GLY A 39 -10.19 16.23 2.32
C GLY A 39 -8.75 15.97 1.86
N GLY A 40 -8.50 14.89 1.11
CA GLY A 40 -7.18 14.52 0.60
C GLY A 40 -7.03 14.67 -0.91
N PHE A 41 -6.15 13.85 -1.48
CA PHE A 41 -5.91 13.81 -2.92
C PHE A 41 -5.86 12.38 -3.45
N LEU A 42 -6.26 12.22 -4.70
CA LEU A 42 -6.09 10.99 -5.47
C LEU A 42 -4.74 11.02 -6.17
N MET A 43 -3.96 9.96 -6.00
CA MET A 43 -2.62 9.83 -6.58
C MET A 43 -2.52 8.58 -7.44
N ARG A 44 -1.76 8.66 -8.54
CA ARG A 44 -1.22 7.51 -9.25
C ARG A 44 0.20 7.24 -8.79
N THR A 45 0.42 6.11 -8.12
CA THR A 45 1.76 5.61 -7.78
C THR A 45 2.55 5.34 -9.06
N ILE A 46 3.77 5.87 -9.14
CA ILE A 46 4.69 5.69 -10.28
C ILE A 46 5.79 4.70 -9.89
N VAL A 47 6.40 4.89 -8.73
CA VAL A 47 7.46 4.03 -8.19
C VAL A 47 7.31 3.83 -6.69
N LEU A 48 7.77 2.68 -6.21
CA LEU A 48 7.81 2.32 -4.79
C LEU A 48 9.25 1.94 -4.44
N SER A 49 9.69 2.30 -3.24
CA SER A 49 10.99 1.85 -2.73
C SER A 49 10.92 0.39 -2.27
N SER A 50 12.06 -0.30 -2.29
CA SER A 50 12.21 -1.66 -1.74
C SER A 50 13.23 -1.64 -0.61
N ASP A 51 12.75 -1.28 0.58
CA ASP A 51 13.63 -1.00 1.71
C ASP A 51 13.78 -2.22 2.64
N PRO A 52 14.98 -2.49 3.19
CA PRO A 52 15.19 -3.61 4.11
C PRO A 52 14.30 -3.58 5.35
N TYR A 53 13.91 -2.39 5.85
CA TYR A 53 13.08 -2.27 7.05
C TYR A 53 11.67 -2.84 6.85
N LEU A 54 11.17 -2.97 5.62
CA LEU A 54 9.87 -3.59 5.36
C LEU A 54 9.83 -5.03 5.88
N ARG A 55 10.97 -5.73 5.90
CA ARG A 55 11.07 -7.07 6.47
C ARG A 55 10.77 -7.09 7.98
N THR A 56 11.10 -6.04 8.71
CA THR A 56 10.80 -5.98 10.16
C THR A 56 9.31 -5.82 10.40
N ARG A 57 8.58 -5.20 9.47
CA ARG A 57 7.11 -5.02 9.53
C ARG A 57 6.31 -6.29 9.22
N ILE A 58 6.93 -7.31 8.64
CA ILE A 58 6.31 -8.62 8.40
C ILE A 58 6.41 -9.48 9.66
N ARG A 59 5.48 -9.24 10.61
CA ARG A 59 5.43 -9.89 11.93
C ARG A 59 4.01 -9.81 12.53
N PRO A 60 3.70 -10.59 13.59
CA PRO A 60 2.45 -10.48 14.35
C PRO A 60 2.24 -9.08 14.96
N GLN A 61 0.98 -8.64 15.08
CA GLN A 61 0.63 -7.29 15.52
C GLN A 61 0.98 -7.01 16.99
N GLU A 62 1.06 -8.07 17.78
CA GLU A 62 1.39 -8.04 19.21
C GLU A 62 2.85 -7.68 19.45
N ILE A 63 3.73 -7.87 18.46
CA ILE A 63 5.15 -7.56 18.54
C ILE A 63 5.38 -6.08 18.18
N LYS A 64 5.63 -5.26 19.20
CA LYS A 64 5.92 -3.83 19.04
C LYS A 64 7.34 -3.61 18.51
N ASP A 65 7.46 -2.61 17.64
CA ASP A 65 8.72 -2.11 17.09
C ASP A 65 8.50 -0.65 16.65
N VAL A 66 9.54 0.03 16.17
CA VAL A 66 9.51 1.42 15.72
C VAL A 66 8.51 1.62 14.57
N ALA A 67 8.51 0.73 13.58
CA ALA A 67 7.56 0.75 12.47
C ALA A 67 6.38 -0.20 12.77
N PRO A 68 5.12 0.24 12.60
CA PRO A 68 3.95 -0.62 12.75
C PRO A 68 4.01 -1.86 11.83
N PRO A 69 3.54 -3.03 12.30
CA PRO A 69 3.50 -4.22 11.48
C PRO A 69 2.45 -4.11 10.37
N PHE A 70 2.62 -4.87 9.29
CA PHE A 70 1.59 -4.99 8.26
C PHE A 70 0.38 -5.78 8.78
N VAL A 71 -0.80 -5.45 8.26
CA VAL A 71 -2.07 -6.08 8.63
C VAL A 71 -2.46 -7.10 7.56
N ILE A 72 -2.78 -8.33 7.98
CA ILE A 72 -3.22 -9.38 7.06
C ILE A 72 -4.48 -8.92 6.31
N GLY A 73 -4.51 -9.15 4.99
CA GLY A 73 -5.56 -8.72 4.07
C GLY A 73 -5.45 -7.27 3.60
N GLN A 74 -4.52 -6.47 4.14
CA GLN A 74 -4.36 -5.07 3.75
C GLN A 74 -3.24 -4.88 2.72
N PRO A 75 -3.33 -3.82 1.88
CA PRO A 75 -2.23 -3.41 1.04
C PRO A 75 -0.98 -3.08 1.85
N LEU A 76 0.19 -3.43 1.33
CA LEU A 76 1.47 -2.97 1.87
C LEU A 76 1.61 -1.47 1.63
N ASP A 77 1.96 -0.72 2.68
CA ASP A 77 2.36 0.68 2.58
C ASP A 77 3.89 0.82 2.60
N ASN A 78 4.41 1.72 1.77
CA ASN A 78 5.81 2.14 1.80
C ASN A 78 5.97 3.55 1.21
N TYR A 79 7.18 4.10 1.31
CA TYR A 79 7.61 5.25 0.55
C TYR A 79 7.63 4.99 -0.96
N GLY A 80 7.28 6.02 -1.71
CA GLY A 80 7.25 6.01 -3.16
C GLY A 80 7.07 7.41 -3.71
N ILE A 81 6.98 7.48 -5.04
CA ILE A 81 6.67 8.70 -5.78
C ILE A 81 5.42 8.44 -6.59
N GLY A 82 4.49 9.39 -6.56
CA GLY A 82 3.31 9.36 -7.41
C GLY A 82 2.93 10.74 -7.91
N LEU A 83 2.00 10.74 -8.87
CA LEU A 83 1.44 11.93 -9.49
C LEU A 83 0.06 12.18 -8.90
N VAL A 84 -0.20 13.41 -8.46
CA VAL A 84 -1.53 13.82 -8.05
C VAL A 84 -2.44 13.89 -9.28
N LEU A 85 -3.61 13.27 -9.22
CA LEU A 85 -4.60 13.29 -10.31
C LEU A 85 -5.75 14.25 -10.01
N ARG A 86 -6.16 14.32 -8.74
CA ARG A 86 -7.20 15.21 -8.21
C ARG A 86 -6.85 15.54 -6.76
N SER A 87 -7.18 16.74 -6.31
CA SER A 87 -6.92 17.18 -4.93
C SER A 87 -8.05 18.07 -4.40
N GLU A 88 -8.36 17.94 -3.12
CA GLU A 88 -9.16 18.89 -2.33
C GLU A 88 -8.27 19.83 -1.49
N ASP A 89 -6.94 19.72 -1.59
CA ASP A 89 -5.96 20.60 -0.93
C ASP A 89 -5.18 21.42 -1.96
N ASP A 90 -5.34 22.74 -1.91
CA ASP A 90 -4.70 23.72 -2.80
C ASP A 90 -3.16 23.70 -2.74
N LYS A 91 -2.57 23.14 -1.67
CA LYS A 91 -1.11 22.98 -1.55
C LYS A 91 -0.56 21.91 -2.47
N TYR A 92 -1.41 20.98 -2.91
CA TYR A 92 -1.03 19.82 -3.71
C TYR A 92 -1.92 19.74 -4.96
N PRO A 93 -1.76 20.65 -5.92
CA PRO A 93 -2.53 20.59 -7.17
C PRO A 93 -2.11 19.36 -7.99
N PRO A 94 -3.01 18.86 -8.88
CA PRO A 94 -2.68 17.85 -9.88
C PRO A 94 -1.49 18.21 -10.78
#